data_AF-A0AAF0ZRU5-F1
#
_entry.id   AF-A0AAF0ZRU5-F1
#
_cell.length_a   1.000
_cell.length_b   1.000
_cell.length_c   1.000
_cell.angle_alpha   90.00
_cell.angle_beta   90.00
_cell.angle_gamma   90.00
#
_symmetry.space_group_name_H-M   'P 1'
#
loop_
_entity.id
_entity.type
_entity.pdbx_description
1 polymer ?
#
loop_
_entity_poly.entity_id
_entity_poly.type
_entity_poly.pdbx_seq_one_letter_code
_entity_poly.pdbx_strand_id
1 'polypeptide(L)'
;MIGCPFVLLISQDGRGPGFKVKTLKTNHNCQDAFKNPRACTTTLAQYFKSKVQNNPQYKLKNMRQDLKDQFNLTACSSKLKRAKRMALQKLQGSFLDDYNRIEAYANEHRLSNPGSDIVINLSKDGLNKVK
;
A
#
# COMPACT_ATOMS: atom_id res chain seq x y z
N MET A 1 35.11 -12.90 4.00
CA MET A 1 34.13 -12.08 4.76
C MET A 1 33.25 -13.02 5.55
N ILE A 2 33.35 -13.00 6.88
CA ILE A 2 32.46 -13.75 7.76
C ILE A 2 31.08 -13.10 7.64
N GLY A 3 30.10 -13.83 7.10
CA GLY A 3 28.74 -13.35 6.96
C GLY A 3 28.09 -13.07 8.31
N CYS A 4 27.02 -12.27 8.32
CA CYS A 4 26.28 -11.99 9.54
C CYS A 4 25.70 -13.29 10.13
N PRO A 5 25.87 -13.58 11.44
CA PRO A 5 25.35 -14.80 12.06
C PRO A 5 23.83 -14.79 12.24
N PHE A 6 23.17 -13.67 11.93
CA PHE A 6 21.72 -13.54 11.97
C PHE A 6 21.07 -14.53 10.99
N VAL A 7 20.17 -15.36 11.50
CA VAL A 7 19.44 -16.34 10.71
C VAL A 7 18.01 -16.41 11.22
N LEU A 8 17.04 -16.23 10.33
CA LEU A 8 15.63 -16.49 10.57
C LEU A 8 15.14 -17.50 9.53
N LEU A 9 14.96 -18.74 9.95
CA LEU A 9 14.41 -19.79 9.10
C LEU A 9 12.93 -20.01 9.45
N ILE A 10 12.06 -19.73 8.48
CA ILE A 10 10.62 -19.93 8.60
C ILE A 10 10.21 -20.96 7.56
N SER A 11 9.38 -21.92 7.94
CA SER A 11 8.75 -22.85 7.01
C SER A 11 7.27 -23.01 7.32
N GLN A 12 6.48 -23.41 6.33
CA GLN A 12 5.10 -23.80 6.54
C GLN A 12 5.02 -24.94 7.56
N ASP A 13 4.03 -24.88 8.43
CA ASP A 13 3.73 -25.96 9.37
C ASP A 13 3.02 -27.07 8.60
N GLY A 14 3.57 -28.29 8.59
CA GLY A 14 2.99 -29.41 7.85
C GLY A 14 1.62 -29.87 8.39
N ARG A 15 1.17 -29.29 9.51
CA ARG A 15 -0.07 -29.64 10.21
C ARG A 15 -1.19 -28.61 10.04
N GLY A 16 -0.99 -27.54 9.26
CA GLY A 16 -2.02 -26.53 9.03
C GLY A 16 -1.57 -25.34 8.17
N PRO A 17 -2.41 -24.30 8.01
CA PRO A 17 -2.09 -23.12 7.19
C PRO A 17 -1.07 -22.16 7.84
N GLY A 18 -0.43 -22.57 8.94
CA GLY A 18 0.50 -21.75 9.70
C GLY A 18 1.93 -21.80 9.19
N PHE A 19 2.77 -20.90 9.72
CA PHE A 19 4.22 -20.93 9.56
C PHE A 19 4.88 -21.11 10.92
N LYS A 20 5.97 -21.88 10.97
CA LYS A 20 6.78 -22.09 12.16
C LYS A 20 8.18 -21.50 11.96
N VAL A 21 8.65 -20.77 12.97
CA VAL A 21 10.06 -20.39 13.09
C VAL A 21 10.85 -21.63 13.49
N LYS A 22 11.72 -22.13 12.60
CA LYS A 22 12.59 -23.29 12.86
C LYS A 22 13.87 -22.90 13.57
N THR A 23 14.44 -21.77 13.17
CA THR A 23 15.70 -21.25 13.70
C THR A 23 15.61 -19.74 13.79
N LEU A 24 15.94 -19.19 14.96
CA LEU A 24 16.12 -17.76 15.16
C LEU A 24 17.47 -17.54 15.86
N LYS A 25 18.42 -16.96 15.13
CA LYS A 25 19.65 -16.39 15.68
C LYS A 25 19.51 -14.88 15.60
N THR A 26 19.27 -14.25 16.75
CA THR A 26 19.08 -12.79 16.85
C THR A 26 20.39 -12.01 16.80
N ASN A 27 21.51 -12.64 17.20
CA ASN A 27 22.82 -12.01 17.16
C ASN A 27 23.16 -11.61 15.72
N HIS A 28 23.49 -10.33 15.54
CA HIS A 28 23.92 -9.79 14.27
C HIS A 28 25.16 -8.93 14.48
N ASN A 29 26.07 -8.95 13.50
CA ASN A 29 27.27 -8.11 13.46
C ASN A 29 27.33 -7.30 12.15
N CYS A 30 26.22 -7.26 11.41
CA CYS A 30 26.11 -6.46 10.20
C CYS A 30 26.24 -4.97 10.55
N GLN A 31 27.01 -4.27 9.73
CA GLN A 31 27.12 -2.82 9.76
C GLN A 31 25.83 -2.18 9.27
N ASP A 32 25.67 -0.88 9.54
CA ASP A 32 24.51 -0.11 9.08
C ASP A 32 24.33 -0.21 7.56
N ALA A 33 23.12 -0.60 7.15
CA ALA A 33 22.76 -0.77 5.76
C ALA A 33 21.75 0.31 5.34
N PHE A 34 22.25 1.42 4.79
CA PHE A 34 21.40 2.53 4.36
C PHE A 34 20.65 2.27 3.05
N LYS A 35 21.01 1.21 2.32
CA LYS A 35 20.40 0.85 1.03
C LYS A 35 19.78 -0.54 1.15
N ASN A 36 18.49 -0.64 0.85
CA ASN A 36 17.77 -1.90 0.79
C ASN A 36 17.16 -2.10 -0.60
N PRO A 37 17.57 -3.13 -1.37
CA PRO A 37 16.98 -3.46 -2.66
C PRO A 37 15.48 -3.77 -2.59
N ARG A 38 14.99 -4.30 -1.46
CA ARG A 38 13.57 -4.59 -1.22
C ARG A 38 12.74 -3.34 -0.98
N ALA A 39 13.37 -2.20 -0.65
CA ALA A 39 12.73 -0.88 -0.64
C ALA A 39 12.61 -0.34 -2.08
N CYS A 40 11.87 -1.08 -2.91
CA CYS A 40 11.52 -0.70 -4.27
C CYS A 40 10.24 0.17 -4.29
N THR A 41 9.92 0.72 -5.45
CA THR A 41 8.80 1.67 -5.61
C THR A 41 7.46 1.10 -5.12
N THR A 42 7.19 -0.18 -5.38
CA THR A 42 5.95 -0.86 -4.99
C THR A 42 5.86 -1.03 -3.48
N THR A 43 6.93 -1.52 -2.83
CA THR A 43 7.00 -1.63 -1.36
C THR A 43 6.81 -0.28 -0.69
N LEU A 44 7.47 0.76 -1.20
CA LEU A 44 7.35 2.12 -0.67
C LEU A 44 5.95 2.70 -0.88
N ALA A 45 5.31 2.43 -2.02
CA ALA A 45 3.94 2.87 -2.28
C ALA A 45 2.96 2.23 -1.28
N GLN A 46 3.14 0.94 -0.98
CA GLN A 46 2.34 0.24 0.00
C GLN A 46 2.56 0.77 1.42
N TYR A 47 3.82 0.97 1.82
CA TYR A 47 4.19 1.50 3.13
C TYR A 47 3.59 2.90 3.37
N PHE A 48 3.64 3.78 2.37
CA PHE A 48 3.11 5.13 2.47
C PHE A 48 1.61 5.25 2.14
N LYS A 49 0.91 4.16 1.79
CA LYS A 49 -0.48 4.18 1.31
C LYS A 49 -1.38 5.00 2.23
N SER A 50 -1.43 4.65 3.52
CA SER A 50 -2.32 5.31 4.49
C SER A 50 -1.95 6.78 4.73
N LYS A 51 -0.65 7.10 4.80
CA LYS A 51 -0.18 8.49 4.98
C LYS A 51 -0.54 9.38 3.80
N VAL A 52 -0.37 8.87 2.58
CA VAL A 52 -0.71 9.59 1.35
C VAL A 52 -2.22 9.68 1.15
N GLN A 53 -2.98 8.66 1.56
CA GLN A 53 -4.45 8.70 1.54
C GLN A 53 -5.01 9.77 2.49
N ASN A 54 -4.49 9.84 3.72
CA ASN A 54 -4.92 10.82 4.71
C ASN A 54 -4.45 12.25 4.37
N ASN A 55 -3.31 12.38 3.71
CA ASN A 55 -2.78 13.66 3.26
C ASN A 55 -2.18 13.51 1.84
N PRO A 56 -2.96 13.77 0.78
CA PRO A 56 -2.46 13.69 -0.60
C PRO A 56 -1.24 14.58 -0.87
N GLN A 57 -1.11 15.67 -0.12
CA GLN A 57 0.01 16.62 -0.21
C GLN A 57 1.21 16.24 0.67
N TYR A 58 1.26 15.00 1.18
CA TYR A 58 2.37 14.51 2.00
C TYR A 58 3.72 14.73 1.30
N LYS A 59 4.60 15.51 1.95
CA LYS A 59 5.82 16.04 1.32
C LYS A 59 6.87 14.94 1.17
N LEU A 60 7.60 14.95 0.04
CA LEU A 60 8.70 14.01 -0.22
C LEU A 60 9.81 14.08 0.85
N LYS A 61 10.07 15.28 1.40
CA LYS A 61 11.01 15.46 2.51
C LYS A 61 10.60 14.64 3.74
N ASN A 62 9.30 14.62 4.06
CA ASN A 62 8.76 13.85 5.18
C ASN A 62 8.84 12.35 4.90
N MET A 63 8.50 11.91 3.68
CA MET A 63 8.69 10.50 3.28
C MET A 63 10.14 10.05 3.45
N ARG A 64 11.11 10.90 3.08
CA ARG A 64 12.53 10.59 3.22
C ARG A 64 12.95 10.53 4.68
N GLN A 65 12.47 11.46 5.50
CA GLN A 65 12.74 11.50 6.94
C GLN A 65 12.16 10.27 7.64
N ASP A 66 10.91 9.90 7.36
CA ASP A 66 10.26 8.70 7.88
C ASP A 66 11.08 7.42 7.62
N LEU A 67 11.63 7.27 6.42
CA LEU A 67 12.45 6.12 6.08
C LEU A 67 13.79 6.10 6.83
N LYS A 68 14.36 7.29 7.08
CA LYS A 68 15.57 7.44 7.87
C LYS A 68 15.29 7.09 9.33
N ASP A 69 14.22 7.63 9.91
CA ASP A 69 13.91 7.46 11.34
C ASP A 69 13.48 6.02 11.67
N GLN A 70 12.71 5.37 10.79
CA GLN A 70 12.18 4.03 11.06
C GLN A 70 13.15 2.91 10.68
N PHE A 71 13.97 3.12 9.66
CA PHE A 71 14.74 2.02 9.05
C PHE A 71 16.19 2.39 8.73
N ASN A 72 16.64 3.59 9.05
CA ASN A 72 17.92 4.14 8.59
C ASN A 72 18.09 4.03 7.05
N LEU A 73 16.99 4.11 6.29
CA LEU A 73 17.01 3.92 4.84
C LEU A 73 17.16 5.22 4.07
N THR A 74 18.06 5.21 3.08
CA THR A 74 18.22 6.27 2.10
C THR A 74 17.51 5.90 0.80
N ALA A 75 16.42 6.61 0.49
CA ALA A 75 15.71 6.51 -0.77
C ALA A 75 15.92 7.77 -1.64
N CYS A 76 16.12 7.57 -2.94
CA CYS A 76 16.20 8.68 -3.90
C CYS A 76 14.83 9.34 -4.09
N SER A 77 14.82 10.67 -4.24
CA SER A 77 13.62 11.48 -4.43
C SER A 77 12.76 11.02 -5.62
N SER A 78 13.39 10.59 -6.72
CA SER A 78 12.67 10.08 -7.90
C SER A 78 11.89 8.80 -7.59
N LYS A 79 12.47 7.90 -6.79
CA LYS A 79 11.82 6.67 -6.32
C LYS A 79 10.62 6.98 -5.42
N LEU A 80 10.79 7.92 -4.48
CA LEU A 80 9.71 8.37 -3.59
C LEU A 80 8.59 9.06 -4.36
N LYS A 81 8.92 9.89 -5.36
CA LYS A 81 7.93 10.54 -6.24
C LYS A 81 7.09 9.50 -7.00
N ARG A 82 7.73 8.46 -7.56
CA ARG A 82 7.04 7.36 -8.23
C ARG A 82 6.17 6.56 -7.26
N ALA A 83 6.67 6.27 -6.06
CA ALA A 83 5.91 5.55 -5.03
C ALA A 83 4.67 6.33 -4.59
N LYS A 84 4.80 7.63 -4.34
CA LYS A 84 3.68 8.52 -4.01
C LYS A 84 2.64 8.55 -5.14
N ARG A 85 3.07 8.72 -6.39
CA ARG A 85 2.18 8.69 -7.56
C ARG A 85 1.43 7.36 -7.66
N MET A 86 2.13 6.25 -7.48
CA MET A 86 1.53 4.91 -7.50
C MET A 86 0.48 4.73 -6.39
N ALA A 87 0.75 5.22 -5.18
CA ALA A 87 -0.20 5.17 -4.08
C ALA A 87 -1.47 5.97 -4.39
N LEU A 88 -1.32 7.19 -4.94
CA LEU A 88 -2.45 8.04 -5.35
C LEU A 88 -3.27 7.42 -6.49
N GLN A 89 -2.62 6.85 -7.51
CA GLN A 89 -3.30 6.19 -8.63
C GLN A 89 -4.12 4.98 -8.17
N LYS A 90 -3.57 4.16 -7.27
CA LYS A 90 -4.31 3.02 -6.70
C LYS A 90 -5.53 3.48 -5.89
N LEU A 91 -5.41 4.60 -5.19
CA LEU A 91 -6.53 5.18 -4.44
C LEU A 91 -7.63 5.66 -5.40
N GLN A 92 -7.25 6.38 -6.46
CA GLN A 92 -8.19 6.84 -7.48
C GLN A 92 -8.87 5.68 -8.22
N GLY A 93 -8.12 4.65 -8.60
CA GLY A 93 -8.67 3.44 -9.22
C GLY A 93 -9.69 2.73 -8.31
N SER A 94 -9.37 2.60 -7.02
CA SER A 94 -10.29 2.02 -6.04
C SER A 94 -11.62 2.76 -5.98
N PHE A 95 -11.60 4.11 -6.00
CA PHE A 95 -12.85 4.88 -6.01
C PHE A 95 -13.65 4.67 -7.30
N LEU A 96 -12.98 4.61 -8.45
CA LEU A 96 -13.64 4.34 -9.73
C LEU A 96 -14.28 2.95 -9.75
N ASP A 97 -13.57 1.94 -9.25
CA ASP A 97 -14.05 0.56 -9.15
C ASP A 97 -15.31 0.48 -8.25
N ASP A 98 -15.31 1.20 -7.13
CA ASP A 98 -16.46 1.27 -6.22
C ASP A 98 -17.69 1.93 -6.89
N TYR A 99 -17.50 3.02 -7.65
CA TYR A 99 -18.59 3.66 -8.39
C TYR A 99 -19.14 2.76 -9.51
N ASN A 100 -18.26 2.11 -10.28
CA ASN A 100 -18.66 1.17 -11.32
C ASN A 100 -19.49 0.02 -10.76
N ARG A 101 -19.18 -0.43 -9.53
CA ARG A 101 -19.95 -1.48 -8.86
C ARG A 101 -21.37 -1.04 -8.51
N ILE A 102 -21.57 0.21 -8.09
CA ILE A 102 -22.90 0.77 -7.81
C ILE A 102 -23.71 0.86 -9.10
N GLU A 103 -23.09 1.34 -10.18
CA GLU A 103 -23.72 1.43 -11.49
C GLU A 103 -24.13 0.05 -12.03
N ALA A 104 -23.23 -0.94 -11.96
CA ALA A 104 -23.51 -2.30 -12.36
C ALA A 104 -24.69 -2.90 -11.57
N TYR A 105 -24.74 -2.65 -10.26
CA TYR A 105 -25.86 -3.10 -9.42
C TYR A 105 -27.19 -2.45 -9.84
N ALA A 106 -27.19 -1.15 -10.11
CA ALA A 106 -28.39 -0.45 -10.59
C ALA A 106 -28.88 -1.00 -11.94
N ASN A 107 -27.96 -1.35 -12.84
CA ASN A 107 -28.29 -1.97 -14.11
C ASN A 107 -28.91 -3.37 -13.95
N GLU A 108 -28.30 -4.23 -13.13
CA GLU A 108 -28.84 -5.57 -12.82
C GLU A 108 -30.25 -5.52 -12.21
N HIS A 109 -30.49 -4.55 -11.32
CA HIS A 109 -31.82 -4.38 -10.72
C HIS A 109 -32.88 -3.92 -11.73
N ARG A 110 -32.54 -3.05 -12.69
CA ARG A 110 -33.45 -2.66 -13.79
C ARG A 110 -33.80 -3.84 -14.70
N LEU A 111 -32.84 -4.72 -14.97
CA LEU A 111 -33.04 -5.91 -15.80
C LEU A 111 -33.91 -6.97 -15.09
N SER A 112 -33.67 -7.19 -13.81
CA SER A 112 -34.40 -8.19 -13.00
C SER A 112 -35.81 -7.75 -12.60
N ASN A 113 -36.05 -6.44 -12.43
CA ASN A 113 -37.35 -5.90 -12.02
C ASN A 113 -37.82 -4.79 -12.98
N PRO A 114 -38.34 -5.16 -14.17
CA PRO A 114 -38.88 -4.20 -15.13
C PRO A 114 -39.98 -3.34 -14.48
N GLY A 115 -39.86 -2.01 -14.59
CA GLY A 115 -40.80 -1.04 -14.00
C GLY A 115 -40.39 -0.48 -12.63
N SER A 116 -39.32 -1.01 -12.01
CA SER A 116 -38.71 -0.38 -10.83
C SER A 116 -37.73 0.72 -11.22
N ASP A 117 -37.66 1.79 -10.41
CA ASP A 117 -36.71 2.89 -10.60
C ASP A 117 -35.68 2.96 -9.47
N ILE A 118 -34.47 3.41 -9.79
CA ILE A 118 -33.32 3.48 -8.87
C ILE A 118 -32.71 4.86 -8.96
N VAL A 119 -32.65 5.54 -7.83
CA VAL A 119 -32.05 6.86 -7.70
C VAL A 119 -30.77 6.75 -6.88
N ILE A 120 -29.63 7.03 -7.52
CA ILE A 120 -28.33 7.11 -6.85
C ILE A 120 -28.11 8.55 -6.40
N ASN A 121 -28.19 8.78 -5.09
CA ASN A 121 -27.94 10.08 -4.50
C ASN A 121 -26.46 10.24 -4.16
N LEU A 122 -25.80 11.24 -4.76
CA LEU A 122 -24.44 11.64 -4.40
C LEU A 122 -24.50 12.84 -3.46
N SER A 123 -23.69 12.83 -2.40
CA SER A 123 -23.58 14.00 -1.53
C SER A 123 -22.93 15.17 -2.28
N LYS A 124 -23.32 16.41 -1.93
CA LYS A 124 -22.73 17.63 -2.51
C LYS A 124 -21.21 17.69 -2.31
N ASP A 125 -20.71 17.11 -1.22
CA ASP A 125 -19.27 17.02 -0.91
C ASP A 125 -18.51 16.05 -1.84
N GLY A 126 -19.20 15.05 -2.40
CA GLY A 126 -18.64 14.12 -3.38
C GLY A 126 -18.45 14.75 -4.75
N LEU A 127 -19.38 15.61 -5.18
CA LEU A 127 -19.35 16.30 -6.48
C LEU A 127 -18.24 17.36 -6.58
N ASN A 128 -17.93 18.04 -5.48
CA ASN A 128 -16.91 19.09 -5.45
C ASN A 128 -15.47 18.56 -5.56
N LYS A 129 -15.24 17.25 -5.40
CA LYS A 129 -13.92 16.62 -5.54
C LYS A 129 -13.61 16.12 -6.95
N VAL A 130 -14.59 16.18 -7.86
CA VAL A 130 -14.49 15.69 -9.25
C VAL A 130 -14.34 16.85 -10.26
N LYS A 131 -14.49 18.10 -9.82
CA LYS A 131 -14.24 19.30 -10.64
C LYS A 131 -12.80 19.78 -10.55
#